data_AF-A0A4Q7P980-F1
#
_entry.id   AF-A0A4Q7P980-F1
#
_cell.length_a   1.000
_cell.length_b   1.000
_cell.length_c   1.000
_cell.angle_alpha   90.00
_cell.angle_beta   90.00
_cell.angle_gamma   90.00
#
_symmetry.space_group_name_H-M   'P 1'
#
loop_
_entity.id
_entity.type
_entity.pdbx_description
1 polymer ?
#
loop_
_entity_poly.entity_id
_entity_poly.type
_entity_poly.pdbx_seq_one_letter_code
_entity_poly.pdbx_strand_id
1 'polypeptide(L)'
;MNRLYFSLAALLSSGIFAYAYWKEWIAIQWMGEKAVLLPDSGYAPYFHASEELYLRVLLIFALLFSIIFVASIVFSLKKNHKAVFFCFIFSMLTIFAVMINGAIK
;
A
#
# COMPACT_ATOMS: atom_id res chain seq x y z
N MET A 1 12.68 -22.21 -9.99
CA MET A 1 12.43 -20.85 -10.50
C MET A 1 11.16 -20.22 -9.94
N ASN A 2 9.96 -20.78 -10.18
CA ASN A 2 8.67 -20.15 -9.80
C ASN A 2 8.55 -19.70 -8.32
N ARG A 3 9.12 -20.45 -7.37
CA ARG A 3 9.03 -20.16 -5.93
C ARG A 3 9.75 -18.86 -5.50
N LEU A 4 10.90 -18.59 -6.12
CA LEU A 4 11.66 -17.36 -5.86
C LEU A 4 10.93 -16.15 -6.44
N TYR A 5 10.36 -16.29 -7.64
CA TYR A 5 9.59 -15.22 -8.27
C TYR A 5 8.38 -14.80 -7.43
N PHE A 6 7.60 -15.73 -6.88
CA PHE A 6 6.46 -15.37 -6.03
C PHE A 6 6.89 -14.69 -4.73
N SER A 7 7.99 -15.16 -4.12
CA SER A 7 8.51 -14.57 -2.88
C SER A 7 9.04 -13.15 -3.12
N LEU A 8 9.80 -12.96 -4.21
CA LEU A 8 10.27 -11.65 -4.63
C LEU A 8 9.10 -10.72 -5.01
N ALA A 9 8.13 -11.21 -5.78
CA ALA A 9 6.98 -10.42 -6.18
C ALA A 9 6.16 -9.96 -4.98
N ALA A 10 5.89 -10.84 -4.02
CA ALA A 10 5.16 -10.48 -2.79
C ALA A 10 5.93 -9.45 -1.95
N LEU A 11 7.25 -9.65 -1.78
CA LEU A 11 8.09 -8.73 -1.02
C LEU A 11 8.23 -7.38 -1.70
N LEU A 12 8.48 -7.34 -3.00
CA LEU A 12 8.65 -6.10 -3.75
C LEU A 12 7.34 -5.34 -3.86
N SER A 13 6.22 -5.99 -4.18
CA SER A 13 4.93 -5.32 -4.28
C SER A 13 4.57 -4.68 -2.93
N SER A 14 4.52 -5.47 -1.86
CA SER A 14 4.14 -4.95 -0.54
C SER A 14 5.16 -3.97 0.04
N GLY A 15 6.46 -4.19 -0.16
CA GLY A 15 7.52 -3.32 0.34
C GLY A 15 7.55 -1.95 -0.33
N ILE A 16 7.41 -1.89 -1.67
CA ILE A 16 7.39 -0.62 -2.40
C ILE A 16 6.19 0.22 -1.97
N PHE A 17 5.00 -0.39 -1.88
CA PHE A 17 3.80 0.34 -1.45
C PHE A 17 3.88 0.75 0.02
N ALA A 18 4.33 -0.13 0.92
CA ALA A 18 4.53 0.23 2.32
C ALA A 18 5.47 1.45 2.46
N TYR A 19 6.60 1.44 1.76
CA TYR A 19 7.55 2.55 1.76
C TYR A 19 6.93 3.84 1.19
N ALA A 20 6.26 3.76 0.04
CA ALA A 20 5.65 4.94 -0.59
C ALA A 20 4.63 5.61 0.34
N TYR A 21 3.70 4.83 0.91
CA TYR A 21 2.67 5.35 1.81
C TYR A 21 3.25 5.90 3.12
N TRP A 22 4.24 5.22 3.71
CA TRP A 22 4.90 5.73 4.91
C TRP A 22 5.67 7.01 4.66
N LYS A 23 6.44 7.07 3.56
CA LYS A 23 7.21 8.26 3.18
C LYS A 23 6.28 9.47 3.05
N GLU A 24 5.19 9.31 2.33
CA GLU A 24 4.23 10.40 2.08
C GLU A 24 3.50 10.81 3.36
N TRP A 25 3.06 9.84 4.17
CA TRP A 25 2.42 10.14 5.45
C TRP A 25 3.35 10.88 6.41
N ILE A 26 4.61 10.45 6.53
CA ILE A 26 5.62 11.08 7.39
C ILE A 26 5.97 12.48 6.89
N ALA A 27 6.11 12.66 5.57
CA ALA A 27 6.39 13.96 4.97
C ALA A 27 5.33 15.00 5.35
N ILE A 28 4.05 14.62 5.26
CA ILE A 28 2.94 15.53 5.57
C ILE A 28 2.79 15.72 7.08
N GLN A 29 2.76 14.64 7.87
CA GLN A 29 2.47 14.70 9.31
C GLN A 29 3.63 15.22 10.15
N TRP A 30 4.87 14.85 9.82
CA TRP A 30 6.04 15.15 10.67
C TRP A 30 6.96 16.21 10.06
N MET A 31 7.05 16.29 8.72
CA MET A 31 7.90 17.29 8.05
C MET A 31 7.13 18.54 7.62
N GLY A 32 5.80 18.55 7.76
CA GLY A 32 4.95 19.70 7.43
C GLY A 32 4.86 19.98 5.93
N GLU A 33 5.13 18.98 5.08
CA GLU A 33 4.92 19.11 3.64
C GLU A 33 3.42 19.25 3.34
N LYS A 34 3.07 20.11 2.38
CA LYS A 34 1.67 20.30 1.99
C LYS A 34 1.17 19.07 1.24
N ALA A 35 0.04 18.51 1.68
CA ALA A 35 -0.62 17.43 0.95
C ALA A 35 -0.98 17.89 -0.48
N VAL A 36 -0.66 17.05 -1.48
CA VAL A 36 -1.04 17.31 -2.87
C VAL A 36 -2.51 16.94 -3.05
N LEU A 37 -3.40 17.85 -2.66
CA LEU A 37 -4.85 17.69 -2.83
C LEU A 37 -5.27 18.24 -4.21
N LEU A 38 -6.07 17.48 -4.95
CA LEU A 38 -6.58 17.86 -6.28
C LEU A 38 -8.12 17.95 -6.28
N PRO A 39 -8.75 18.69 -5.35
CA PRO A 39 -10.19 18.59 -5.06
C PRO A 39 -11.09 18.91 -6.27
N ASP A 40 -10.66 19.80 -7.18
CA ASP A 40 -11.49 20.28 -8.29
C ASP A 40 -11.28 19.54 -9.62
N SER A 41 -10.39 18.54 -9.68
CA SER A 41 -10.25 17.75 -10.90
C SER A 41 -11.35 16.69 -10.96
N GLY A 42 -12.06 16.62 -12.09
CA GLY A 42 -13.05 15.55 -12.39
C GLY A 42 -12.51 14.13 -12.14
N TYR A 43 -11.19 13.99 -12.15
CA TYR A 43 -10.42 12.75 -12.06
C TYR A 43 -9.71 12.53 -10.71
N ALA A 44 -9.85 13.43 -9.72
CA ALA A 44 -9.19 13.23 -8.45
C ALA A 44 -9.85 12.12 -7.62
N PRO A 45 -9.05 11.26 -6.98
CA PRO A 45 -9.53 10.29 -6.01
C PRO A 45 -10.34 10.93 -4.88
N TYR A 46 -11.41 10.28 -4.42
CA TYR A 46 -12.28 10.78 -3.34
C TYR A 46 -11.51 11.19 -2.08
N PHE A 47 -10.47 10.44 -1.73
CA PHE A 47 -9.69 10.71 -0.52
C PHE A 47 -8.79 11.95 -0.61
N HIS A 48 -8.70 12.64 -1.76
CA HIS A 48 -8.08 13.98 -1.87
C HIS A 48 -9.06 15.13 -1.54
N ALA A 49 -10.29 14.83 -1.12
CA ALA A 49 -11.30 15.84 -0.76
C ALA A 49 -10.95 16.62 0.53
N SER A 50 -10.22 16.00 1.47
CA SER A 50 -9.72 16.66 2.67
C SER A 50 -8.37 16.08 3.09
N GLU A 51 -7.53 16.92 3.68
CA GLU A 51 -6.21 16.52 4.19
C GLU A 51 -6.32 15.44 5.28
N GLU A 52 -7.32 15.55 6.16
CA GLU A 52 -7.54 14.58 7.22
C GLU A 52 -7.92 13.19 6.67
N LEU A 53 -8.83 13.15 5.69
CA LEU A 53 -9.22 11.90 5.04
C LEU A 53 -8.04 11.30 4.28
N TYR A 54 -7.31 12.13 3.54
CA TYR A 54 -6.11 11.75 2.80
C TYR A 54 -5.08 11.07 3.72
N LEU A 55 -4.76 11.70 4.85
CA LEU A 55 -3.80 11.19 5.82
C LEU A 55 -4.26 9.91 6.52
N ARG A 56 -5.55 9.77 6.82
CA ARG A 56 -6.10 8.52 7.36
C ARG A 56 -5.99 7.38 6.36
N VAL A 57 -6.29 7.65 5.09
CA VAL A 57 -6.20 6.66 4.02
C VAL A 57 -4.75 6.24 3.76
N LEU A 58 -3.82 7.20 3.69
CA LEU A 58 -2.38 6.93 3.60
C LEU A 58 -1.91 6.02 4.74
N LEU A 59 -2.32 6.31 5.98
CA LEU A 59 -1.92 5.51 7.15
C LEU A 59 -2.47 4.09 7.10
N ILE A 60 -3.75 3.93 6.74
CA ILE A 60 -4.39 2.60 6.63
C ILE A 60 -3.64 1.75 5.61
N PHE A 61 -3.33 2.30 4.43
CA PHE A 61 -2.59 1.56 3.41
C PHE A 61 -1.14 1.31 3.80
N ALA A 62 -0.46 2.28 4.43
CA ALA A 62 0.89 2.09 4.97
C ALA A 62 0.94 0.89 5.93
N LEU A 63 -0.01 0.82 6.87
CA LEU A 63 -0.12 -0.29 7.83
C LEU A 63 -0.44 -1.61 7.15
N LEU A 64 -1.44 -1.64 6.26
CA LEU A 64 -1.82 -2.86 5.53
C LEU A 64 -0.64 -3.44 4.74
N PHE A 65 0.02 -2.63 3.92
CA PHE A 65 1.17 -3.09 3.14
C PHE A 65 2.35 -3.48 4.03
N SER A 66 2.56 -2.82 5.17
CA SER A 66 3.58 -3.21 6.15
C SER A 66 3.30 -4.58 6.75
N ILE A 67 2.05 -4.87 7.14
CA ILE A 67 1.66 -6.18 7.67
C ILE A 67 1.87 -7.27 6.61
N ILE A 68 1.47 -7.01 5.36
CA ILE A 68 1.65 -7.95 4.25
C ILE A 68 3.14 -8.19 3.99
N PHE A 69 3.96 -7.13 4.03
CA PHE A 69 5.40 -7.22 3.82
C PHE A 69 6.08 -8.05 4.91
N VAL A 70 5.81 -7.76 6.18
CA VAL A 70 6.34 -8.53 7.32
C VAL A 70 5.87 -9.99 7.26
N ALA A 71 4.59 -10.24 6.97
CA ALA A 71 4.07 -11.60 6.79
C ALA A 71 4.79 -12.34 5.65
N SER A 72 5.01 -11.66 4.53
CA SER A 72 5.74 -12.21 3.38
C SER A 72 7.18 -12.59 3.74
N ILE A 73 7.90 -11.75 4.50
CA ILE A 73 9.23 -12.07 5.04
C ILE A 73 9.17 -13.33 5.91
N VAL A 74 8.27 -13.35 6.90
CA VAL A 74 8.15 -14.46 7.86
C VAL A 74 7.83 -15.77 7.15
N PHE A 75 6.88 -15.78 6.21
CA PHE A 75 6.51 -16.99 5.48
C PHE A 75 7.56 -17.43 4.47
N SER A 76 8.30 -16.49 3.88
CA SER A 76 9.45 -16.78 3.02
C SER A 76 10.56 -17.48 3.82
N LEU A 77 10.91 -16.96 5.00
CA LEU A 77 11.89 -17.57 5.91
C LEU A 77 11.46 -18.97 6.37
N LYS A 78 10.17 -19.17 6.64
CA LYS A 78 9.59 -20.48 6.98
C LYS A 78 9.42 -21.42 5.78
N LYS A 79 9.83 -21.01 4.57
CA LYS A 79 9.64 -21.74 3.30
C LYS A 79 8.18 -22.15 3.03
N ASN A 80 7.21 -21.41 3.58
CA ASN A 80 5.79 -21.67 3.39
C ASN A 80 5.27 -20.94 2.14
N HIS A 81 5.52 -21.54 0.98
CA HIS A 81 5.23 -20.92 -0.32
C HIS A 81 3.73 -20.69 -0.58
N LYS A 82 2.84 -21.50 0.01
CA LYS A 82 1.39 -21.30 -0.11
C LYS A 82 1.00 -19.99 0.58
N ALA A 83 1.50 -19.75 1.79
CA ALA A 83 1.23 -18.51 2.52
C ALA A 83 1.84 -17.28 1.82
N VAL A 84 3.05 -17.39 1.26
CA VAL A 84 3.65 -16.31 0.45
C VAL A 84 2.79 -15.97 -0.76
N PHE A 85 2.24 -16.97 -1.45
CA PHE A 85 1.32 -16.74 -2.56
C PHE A 85 0.02 -16.04 -2.11
N PHE A 86 -0.52 -16.39 -0.94
CA PHE A 86 -1.64 -15.65 -0.35
C PHE A 86 -1.28 -14.19 -0.04
N CYS A 87 -0.09 -13.91 0.51
CA CYS A 87 0.39 -12.53 0.70
C CYS A 87 0.46 -11.76 -0.62
N PHE A 88 0.93 -12.41 -1.69
CA PHE A 88 0.94 -11.80 -3.03
C PHE A 88 -0.48 -11.45 -3.50
N ILE A 89 -1.42 -12.40 -3.47
CA ILE A 89 -2.82 -12.15 -3.84
C ILE A 89 -3.41 -11.00 -3.02
N PHE A 90 -3.20 -11.03 -1.70
CA PHE A 90 -3.73 -10.01 -0.81
C PHE A 90 -3.13 -8.62 -1.09
N SER A 91 -1.84 -8.55 -1.44
CA SER A 91 -1.22 -7.32 -1.92
C SER A 91 -1.90 -6.79 -3.19
N MET A 92 -2.20 -7.67 -4.16
CA MET A 92 -2.89 -7.29 -5.39
C MET A 92 -4.31 -6.80 -5.13
N LEU A 93 -5.05 -7.47 -4.23
CA LEU A 93 -6.39 -7.02 -3.82
C LEU A 93 -6.36 -5.67 -3.10
N THR A 94 -5.33 -5.42 -2.30
CA THR A 94 -5.16 -4.13 -1.62
C THR A 94 -4.85 -3.02 -2.62
N ILE A 95 -3.96 -3.26 -3.60
CA ILE A 95 -3.70 -2.32 -4.70
C ILE A 95 -4.99 -2.04 -5.48
N PHE A 96 -5.76 -3.08 -5.80
CA PHE A 96 -7.04 -2.94 -6.49
C PHE A 96 -8.04 -2.10 -5.66
N ALA A 97 -8.10 -2.30 -4.35
CA ALA A 97 -8.93 -1.49 -3.46
C ALA A 97 -8.50 0.00 -3.45
N VAL A 98 -7.19 0.29 -3.48
CA VAL A 98 -6.69 1.67 -3.65
C VAL A 98 -7.20 2.26 -4.96
N MET A 99 -7.07 1.52 -6.07
CA MET A 99 -7.49 2.01 -7.39
C MET A 99 -9.00 2.26 -7.45
N ILE A 100 -9.82 1.37 -6.87
CA ILE A 100 -11.26 1.57 -6.78
C ILE A 100 -11.59 2.79 -5.90
N ASN A 101 -10.96 2.91 -4.73
CA ASN A 101 -11.16 4.06 -3.85
C ASN A 101 -10.76 5.38 -4.54
N GLY A 102 -9.83 5.32 -5.49
CA GLY A 102 -9.53 6.47 -6.35
C GLY A 102 -10.43 6.67 -7.56
N ALA A 103 -11.23 5.68 -7.95
CA ALA A 103 -12.15 5.76 -9.09
C ALA A 103 -13.60 6.08 -8.67
N ILE A 104 -13.99 5.75 -7.43
CA ILE A 104 -15.32 6.05 -6.89
C ILE A 104 -15.29 7.48 -6.32
N LYS A 105 -16.14 8.36 -6.87
CA LYS A 105 -16.47 9.68 -6.31
C LYS A 105 -17.76 9.63 -5.52
#